data_AF-A0A9E5PK18-F1
#
_entry.id   AF-A0A9E5PK18-F1
#
_cell.length_a   1.000
_cell.length_b   1.000
_cell.length_c   1.000
_cell.angle_alpha   90.00
_cell.angle_beta   90.00
_cell.angle_gamma   90.00
#
_symmetry.space_group_name_H-M   'P 1'
#
loop_
_entity.id
_entity.type
_entity.pdbx_description
1 polymer ?
#
loop_
_entity_poly.entity_id
_entity_poly.type
_entity_poly.pdbx_seq_one_letter_code
_entity_poly.pdbx_strand_id
1 'polypeptide(L)'
;LTDHLIHELAQTEALTVLSRKAVERYRYANVPLDSIVREHAVGAIVEGSITGRADGVRITAQLIDGATLKHLGSQVVLASHKDPEALVIMA
;
A
#
# COMPACT_ATOMS: atom_id res chain seq x y z
N LEU A 1 -4.94 5.88 -7.21
CA LEU A 1 -4.10 5.67 -6.00
C LEU A 1 -3.39 4.33 -6.04
N THR A 2 -4.11 3.21 -5.85
CA THR A 2 -3.50 1.86 -5.84
C THR A 2 -2.69 1.60 -7.10
N ASP A 3 -3.18 2.00 -8.27
CA ASP A 3 -2.46 1.84 -9.55
C ASP A 3 -1.14 2.62 -9.59
N HIS A 4 -1.13 3.84 -9.05
CA HIS A 4 0.07 4.68 -9.04
C HIS A 4 1.07 4.15 -8.01
N LEU A 5 0.63 3.73 -6.83
CA LEU A 5 1.51 3.11 -5.85
C LEU A 5 2.11 1.80 -6.38
N ILE A 6 1.31 0.97 -7.06
CA ILE A 6 1.81 -0.25 -7.72
C ILE A 6 2.82 0.11 -8.80
N HIS A 7 2.56 1.14 -9.62
CA HIS A 7 3.47 1.60 -10.65
C HIS A 7 4.84 1.99 -10.08
N GLU A 8 4.83 2.84 -9.05
CA GLU A 8 6.03 3.36 -8.39
C GLU A 8 6.83 2.27 -7.69
N LEU A 9 6.17 1.43 -6.89
CA LEU A 9 6.84 0.30 -6.24
C LEU A 9 7.40 -0.70 -7.26
N ALA A 10 6.71 -0.90 -8.38
CA ALA A 10 7.17 -1.77 -9.45
C ALA A 10 8.40 -1.23 -10.21
N GLN A 11 8.74 0.07 -10.06
CA GLN A 11 10.01 0.60 -10.58
C GLN A 11 11.21 0.20 -9.73
N THR A 12 11.00 -0.32 -8.51
CA THR A 12 12.10 -0.75 -7.63
C THR A 12 12.51 -2.18 -7.98
N GLU A 13 13.72 -2.35 -8.54
CA GLU A 13 14.22 -3.66 -9.00
C GLU A 13 14.26 -4.74 -7.91
N ALA A 14 14.45 -4.34 -6.65
CA ALA A 14 14.46 -5.25 -5.51
C ALA A 14 13.06 -5.79 -5.14
N LEU A 15 11.99 -5.23 -5.71
CA LEU A 15 10.61 -5.58 -5.40
C LEU A 15 9.94 -6.27 -6.58
N THR A 16 9.30 -7.42 -6.30
CA THR A 16 8.30 -7.99 -7.20
C THR A 16 6.92 -7.61 -6.68
N VAL A 17 6.20 -6.76 -7.42
CA VAL A 17 4.92 -6.19 -6.98
C VAL A 17 3.76 -6.88 -7.69
N LEU A 18 2.77 -7.34 -6.92
CA LEU A 18 1.53 -7.88 -7.50
C LEU A 18 0.77 -6.80 -8.27
N SER A 19 0.31 -7.14 -9.47
CA SER A 19 -0.49 -6.22 -10.28
C SER A 19 -1.84 -5.88 -9.61
N ARG A 20 -2.40 -4.72 -9.96
CA ARG A 20 -3.74 -4.30 -9.50
C ARG A 20 -4.78 -5.40 -9.73
N LYS A 21 -4.76 -6.04 -10.90
CA LYS A 21 -5.70 -7.10 -11.28
C LYS A 21 -5.60 -8.34 -10.37
N ALA A 22 -4.39 -8.69 -9.93
CA ALA A 22 -4.17 -9.83 -9.05
C ALA A 22 -4.77 -9.61 -7.66
N VAL A 23 -4.79 -8.36 -7.18
CA VAL A 23 -5.29 -8.01 -5.84
C VAL A 23 -6.72 -7.45 -5.83
N GLU A 24 -7.31 -7.17 -6.99
CA GLU A 24 -8.64 -6.53 -7.11
C GLU A 24 -9.75 -7.35 -6.46
N ARG A 25 -9.64 -8.68 -6.44
CA ARG A 25 -10.60 -9.58 -5.77
C ARG A 25 -10.63 -9.47 -4.25
N TYR A 26 -9.57 -8.94 -3.63
CA TYR A 26 -9.50 -8.71 -2.19
C TYR A 26 -10.09 -7.36 -1.80
N ARG A 27 -10.34 -6.50 -2.79
CA ARG A 27 -10.93 -5.18 -2.59
C ARG A 27 -12.34 -5.34 -2.05
N TYR A 28 -12.60 -4.81 -0.84
CA TYR A 28 -13.87 -4.89 -0.10
C TYR A 28 -14.28 -6.29 0.39
N ALA A 29 -13.42 -7.29 0.19
CA ALA A 29 -13.65 -8.62 0.72
C ALA A 29 -13.02 -8.72 2.12
N ASN A 30 -13.73 -9.36 3.06
CA ASN A 30 -13.19 -9.65 4.39
C ASN A 30 -12.28 -10.90 4.31
N VAL A 31 -11.19 -10.80 3.54
CA VAL A 31 -10.21 -11.88 3.38
C VAL A 31 -9.09 -11.68 4.41
N PRO A 32 -8.83 -12.67 5.26
CA PRO A 32 -7.70 -12.63 6.17
C PRO A 32 -6.35 -12.44 5.44
N LEU A 33 -5.48 -11.59 5.97
CA LEU A 33 -4.16 -11.30 5.36
C LEU A 33 -3.30 -12.56 5.17
N ASP A 34 -3.36 -13.51 6.11
CA ASP A 34 -2.64 -14.78 6.01
C ASP A 34 -3.04 -15.59 4.78
N SER A 35 -4.29 -15.46 4.31
CA SER A 35 -4.79 -16.12 3.11
C SER A 35 -4.18 -15.49 1.86
N ILE A 36 -4.07 -14.17 1.82
CA ILE A 36 -3.42 -13.43 0.72
C ILE A 36 -1.93 -13.80 0.64
N VAL A 37 -1.25 -13.87 1.79
CA VAL A 37 0.15 -14.30 1.88
C VAL A 37 0.33 -15.70 1.31
N ARG A 38 -0.49 -16.67 1.77
CA ARG A 38 -0.39 -18.06 1.32
C ARG A 38 -0.72 -18.24 -0.16
N GLU A 39 -1.77 -17.55 -0.64
CA GLU A 39 -2.24 -17.69 -2.02
C GLU A 39 -1.24 -17.11 -3.03
N HIS A 40 -0.56 -16.02 -2.68
CA HIS A 40 0.34 -15.31 -3.59
C HIS A 40 1.83 -15.40 -3.23
N ALA A 41 2.19 -16.13 -2.16
CA ALA A 41 3.55 -16.26 -1.66
C ALA A 41 4.27 -14.91 -1.48
N VAL A 42 3.55 -13.88 -1.03
CA VAL A 42 4.12 -12.53 -0.85
C VAL A 42 4.96 -12.44 0.42
N GLY A 43 6.14 -11.82 0.32
CA GLY A 43 7.04 -11.63 1.46
C GLY A 43 6.64 -10.47 2.38
N ALA A 44 5.91 -9.48 1.86
CA ALA A 44 5.43 -8.33 2.62
C ALA A 44 4.13 -7.78 2.03
N ILE A 45 3.37 -7.07 2.86
CA ILE A 45 2.12 -6.39 2.49
C ILE A 45 2.27 -4.91 2.81
N VAL A 46 1.86 -4.07 1.86
CA VAL A 46 1.71 -2.62 2.08
C VAL A 46 0.23 -2.29 2.24
N GLU A 47 -0.15 -1.82 3.42
CA GLU A 47 -1.50 -1.32 3.69
C GLU A 47 -1.50 0.21 3.66
N GLY A 48 -2.31 0.78 2.79
CA GLY A 48 -2.44 2.22 2.61
C GLY A 48 -3.85 2.71 2.90
N SER A 49 -3.98 3.86 3.56
CA SER A 49 -5.26 4.58 3.68
C SER A 49 -5.11 6.07 3.37
N ILE A 50 -6.13 6.65 2.78
CA ILE A 50 -6.24 8.11 2.58
C ILE A 50 -7.47 8.58 3.32
N THR A 51 -7.27 9.56 4.20
CA THR A 51 -8.35 10.27 4.88
C THR A 51 -8.39 11.71 4.41
N GLY A 52 -9.54 12.13 3.87
CA GLY A 52 -9.77 13.53 3.52
C GLY A 52 -9.79 14.43 4.76
N ARG A 53 -9.28 15.66 4.60
CA ARG A 53 -9.31 16.74 5.59
C ARG A 53 -9.82 18.01 4.91
N ALA A 54 -10.25 19.00 5.69
CA ALA A 54 -10.78 20.26 5.17
C ALA A 54 -9.77 21.01 4.27
N ASP A 55 -8.47 20.81 4.51
CA ASP A 55 -7.35 21.52 3.89
C ASP A 55 -6.44 20.61 3.05
N GLY A 56 -6.79 19.32 2.89
CA GLY A 56 -5.86 18.35 2.31
C GLY A 56 -6.26 16.89 2.49
N VAL A 57 -5.27 16.01 2.43
CA VAL A 57 -5.42 14.58 2.72
C VAL A 57 -4.34 14.10 3.68
N ARG A 58 -4.67 13.13 4.53
CA ARG A 58 -3.72 12.35 5.31
C ARG A 58 -3.57 10.98 4.66
N ILE A 59 -2.35 10.64 4.30
CA ILE A 59 -1.99 9.34 3.75
C ILE A 59 -1.27 8.58 4.86
N THR A 60 -1.67 7.34 5.09
CA THR A 60 -0.99 6.42 5.99
C THR A 60 -0.58 5.20 5.19
N ALA A 61 0.67 4.77 5.33
CA ALA A 61 1.19 3.54 4.76
C ALA A 61 1.82 2.71 5.86
N GLN A 62 1.56 1.41 5.86
CA GLN A 62 2.11 0.43 6.80
C GLN A 62 2.74 -0.70 6.01
N LEU A 63 3.90 -1.15 6.47
CA LEU A 63 4.59 -2.32 5.97
C LEU A 63 4.42 -3.46 6.96
N ILE A 64 3.91 -4.59 6.47
CA ILE A 64 3.62 -5.78 7.26
C ILE A 64 4.45 -6.93 6.71
N ASP A 65 5.10 -7.66 7.61
CA ASP A 65 5.83 -8.88 7.27
C ASP A 65 4.84 -10.01 6.90
N GLY A 66 5.01 -10.62 5.73
CA GLY A 66 4.08 -11.65 5.25
C GLY A 66 4.10 -12.92 6.11
N ALA A 67 5.27 -13.30 6.63
CA ALA A 67 5.42 -14.56 7.37
C ALA A 67 4.85 -14.49 8.80
N THR A 68 5.04 -13.35 9.46
CA THR A 68 4.72 -13.17 10.88
C THR A 68 3.51 -12.26 11.12
N LEU A 69 3.03 -11.57 10.08
CA LEU A 69 2.00 -10.53 10.13
C LEU A 69 2.34 -9.40 11.12
N LYS A 70 3.62 -9.25 11.46
CA LYS A 70 4.08 -8.18 12.34
C LYS A 70 4.24 -6.90 11.53
N HIS A 71 3.88 -5.80 12.17
CA HIS A 71 4.13 -4.48 11.64
C HIS A 71 5.64 -4.19 11.65
N LEU A 72 6.20 -3.94 10.47
CA LEU A 72 7.62 -3.61 10.28
C LEU A 72 7.86 -2.10 10.39
N GLY A 73 6.91 -1.28 9.95
CA GLY A 73 7.03 0.17 9.99
C GLY A 73 5.83 0.88 9.38
N SER A 74 5.63 2.14 9.77
CA SER A 74 4.52 2.98 9.31
C SER A 74 5.00 4.37 8.98
N GLN A 75 4.41 4.97 7.96
CA GLN A 75 4.59 6.37 7.61
C GLN A 75 3.25 7.09 7.50
N VAL A 76 3.24 8.36 7.88
CA VAL A 76 2.09 9.25 7.73
C VAL A 76 2.53 10.52 7.03
N VAL A 77 1.83 10.87 5.96
CA VAL A 77 2.07 12.07 5.17
C VAL A 77 0.82 12.94 5.18
N LEU A 78 1.00 14.23 5.41
CA LEU A 78 -0.04 15.23 5.26
C LEU A 78 0.22 16.01 3.96
N ALA A 79 -0.80 16.05 3.11
CA ALA A 79 -0.76 16.65 1.81
C ALA A 79 -1.81 17.75 1.72
N SER A 80 -1.49 18.95 1.22
CA SER A 80 -2.50 19.97 0.97
C SER A 80 -3.13 19.83 -0.42
N HIS A 81 -4.34 20.34 -0.61
CA HIS A 81 -4.98 20.42 -1.94
C HIS A 81 -4.19 21.24 -2.98
N LYS A 82 -3.19 22.02 -2.54
CA LYS A 82 -2.27 22.76 -3.41
C LYS A 82 -1.03 21.98 -3.84
N ASP A 83 -0.83 20.77 -3.32
CA ASP A 83 0.30 19.90 -3.63
C ASP A 83 -0.15 18.79 -4.59
N PRO A 84 -0.01 18.96 -5.91
CA PRO A 84 -0.46 17.95 -6.88
C PRO A 84 0.35 16.64 -6.80
N GLU A 85 1.49 16.62 -6.09
CA GLU A 85 2.45 15.50 -6.07
C GLU A 85 2.59 14.81 -4.71
N ALA A 86 1.70 15.04 -3.76
CA ALA A 86 1.85 14.46 -2.41
C ALA A 86 1.62 12.93 -2.34
N LEU A 87 1.64 12.25 -3.47
CA LEU A 87 1.85 10.82 -3.53
C LEU A 87 3.32 10.52 -3.24
N VAL A 88 3.66 10.49 -1.96
CA VAL A 88 4.97 10.06 -1.48
C VAL A 88 5.21 8.61 -1.89
N ILE A 89 6.15 8.46 -2.82
CA ILE A 89 6.78 7.21 -3.22
C ILE A 89 7.66 6.77 -2.06
N MET A 90 7.35 5.61 -1.48
CA MET A 90 8.26 4.92 -0.57
C MET A 90 9.24 4.11 -1.42
N ALA A 91 10.51 4.55 -1.42
CA ALA A 91 11.68 3.73 -1.68
C ALA A 91 12.60 3.83 -0.46
#